data_AF-A0A1Q5ZUM9-F1
#
_entry.id   AF-A0A1Q5ZUM9-F1
#
_cell.length_a   1.000
_cell.length_b   1.000
_cell.length_c   1.000
_cell.angle_alpha   90.00
_cell.angle_beta   90.00
_cell.angle_gamma   90.00
#
_symmetry.space_group_name_H-M   'P 1'
#
loop_
_entity.id
_entity.type
_entity.pdbx_description
1 polymer ?
#
loop_
_entity_poly.entity_id
_entity_poly.type
_entity_poly.pdbx_seq_one_letter_code
_entity_poly.pdbx_strand_id
1 'polypeptide(L)' 'MQNTDQVKFTILFTDVFMPKVVMLTLFSVVAFILGILVGRPRKVKRIADYDYDKDEGSDIRPPAGTLSDEDRDYIS' A
#
# COMPACT_ATOMS: atom_id res chain seq x y z
N MET A 1 5.56 -24.96 -32.41
CA MET A 1 6.29 -23.82 -31.81
C MET A 1 6.08 -23.89 -30.30
N GLN A 2 7.11 -24.26 -29.54
CA GLN A 2 7.01 -24.44 -28.09
C GLN A 2 8.09 -23.56 -27.46
N ASN A 3 7.70 -22.53 -26.69
CA ASN A 3 8.63 -21.52 -26.12
C ASN A 3 9.47 -22.06 -24.93
N THR A 4 9.70 -23.37 -24.89
CA THR A 4 10.52 -24.05 -23.89
C THR A 4 12.01 -23.99 -24.18
N ASP A 5 12.42 -23.35 -25.29
CA ASP A 5 13.84 -23.12 -25.58
C ASP A 5 14.54 -22.48 -24.39
N GLN A 6 15.72 -23.03 -24.08
CA GLN A 6 16.57 -22.50 -23.03
C GLN A 6 17.32 -21.27 -23.55
N VAL A 7 17.35 -20.23 -22.73
CA VAL A 7 18.12 -19.01 -22.97
C VAL A 7 19.19 -18.91 -21.89
N LYS A 8 20.38 -18.49 -22.31
CA LYS A 8 21.52 -18.25 -21.43
C LYS A 8 21.35 -16.92 -20.71
N PHE A 9 21.44 -16.94 -19.39
CA PHE A 9 21.49 -15.76 -18.54
C PHE A 9 22.80 -15.77 -17.76
N THR A 10 23.53 -14.66 -17.83
CA THR A 10 24.75 -14.47 -17.04
C THR A 10 24.40 -13.60 -15.84
N ILE A 11 24.45 -14.17 -14.64
CA ILE A 11 24.14 -13.50 -13.38
C ILE A 11 25.43 -13.37 -12.58
N LEU A 12 25.97 -12.15 -12.54
CA LEU A 12 27.27 -11.77 -11.95
C LEU A 12 28.45 -12.61 -12.48
N PHE A 13 28.62 -13.83 -11.96
CA PHE A 13 29.73 -14.74 -12.27
C PHE A 13 29.26 -16.15 -12.64
N THR A 14 27.95 -16.36 -12.84
CA THR A 14 27.39 -17.69 -13.14
C THR A 14 26.50 -17.63 -14.37
N ASP A 15 26.68 -18.61 -15.26
CA ASP A 15 25.82 -18.82 -16.41
C ASP A 15 24.73 -19.83 -16.06
N VAL A 16 23.47 -19.41 -16.21
CA VAL A 16 22.29 -20.24 -15.95
C VAL A 16 21.44 -20.32 -17.21
N PHE A 17 21.03 -21.54 -17.57
CA PHE A 17 20.15 -21.79 -18.70
C PHE A 17 18.73 -22.03 -18.19
N MET A 18 17.81 -21.14 -18.58
CA MET A 18 16.41 -21.24 -18.18
C MET A 18 15.48 -21.17 -19.39
N PRO A 19 14.35 -21.88 -19.39
CA PRO A 19 13.35 -21.75 -20.45
C PRO A 19 12.79 -20.32 -20.51
N LYS A 20 12.55 -19.81 -21.72
CA LYS A 20 11.97 -18.47 -21.94
C LYS A 20 10.68 -18.25 -21.14
N VAL A 21 9.79 -19.26 -21.12
CA VAL A 21 8.51 -19.20 -20.40
C VAL A 21 8.71 -18.94 -18.91
N VAL A 22 9.66 -19.63 -18.27
CA VAL A 22 9.92 -19.47 -16.82
C VAL A 22 10.32 -18.03 -16.50
N MET A 23 11.21 -17.45 -17.31
CA MET A 23 11.64 -16.06 -17.11
C MET A 23 10.52 -15.06 -17.34
N LEU A 24 9.72 -15.25 -18.40
CA LEU A 24 8.58 -14.37 -18.67
C LEU A 24 7.56 -14.42 -17.53
N THR A 25 7.27 -15.60 -17.00
CA THR A 25 6.38 -15.75 -15.85
C THR A 25 6.95 -15.05 -14.61
N LEU A 26 8.25 -15.23 -14.32
CA LEU A 26 8.90 -14.60 -13.18
C LEU A 26 8.80 -13.06 -13.26
N PHE A 27 9.18 -12.47 -14.39
CA PHE A 27 9.11 -11.01 -14.56
C PHE A 27 7.67 -10.49 -14.50
N SER A 28 6.72 -11.22 -15.07
CA SER A 28 5.30 -10.86 -15.00
C SER A 28 4.79 -10.80 -13.56
N VAL A 29 5.11 -11.80 -12.74
CA VAL A 29 4.72 -11.84 -11.32
C VAL A 29 5.35 -10.70 -10.54
N VAL A 30 6.65 -10.43 -10.74
CA VAL A 30 7.34 -9.33 -10.05
C VAL A 30 6.74 -7.98 -10.44
N ALA A 31 6.53 -7.73 -11.72
CA ALA A 31 5.94 -6.49 -12.21
C ALA A 31 4.51 -6.31 -11.69
N PHE A 32 3.73 -7.39 -11.61
CA PHE A 32 2.38 -7.36 -11.05
C PHE A 32 2.36 -6.97 -9.57
N ILE A 33 3.23 -7.58 -8.75
CA ILE A 33 3.35 -7.26 -7.32
C ILE A 33 3.76 -5.79 -7.14
N LEU A 34 4.75 -5.32 -7.90
CA LEU A 34 5.17 -3.92 -7.87
C LEU A 34 4.04 -2.99 -8.31
N GLY A 35 3.30 -3.34 -9.35
CA GLY A 35 2.13 -2.61 -9.83
C GLY A 35 1.06 -2.47 -8.75
N ILE A 36 0.76 -3.53 -8.01
CA ILE A 36 -0.17 -3.47 -6.87
C ILE A 36 0.38 -2.58 -5.76
N LEU A 37 1.67 -2.71 -5.42
CA LEU A 37 2.28 -1.95 -4.32
C LEU A 37 2.29 -0.44 -4.63
N VAL A 38 2.64 -0.07 -5.85
CA VAL A 38 2.66 1.32 -6.34
C VAL A 38 1.24 1.86 -6.54
N GLY A 39 0.36 1.04 -7.11
CA GLY A 39 -1.03 1.40 -7.38
C GLY A 39 -1.94 1.42 -6.15
N ARG A 40 -1.47 0.91 -5.00
CA ARG A 40 -2.26 0.88 -3.75
C ARG A 40 -2.60 2.32 -3.33
N PRO A 41 -3.88 2.73 -3.36
CA PRO A 41 -4.26 4.08 -2.95
C PRO A 41 -3.88 4.26 -1.48
N ARG A 42 -3.00 5.22 -1.20
CA ARG A 42 -2.73 5.63 0.18
C ARG A 42 -3.96 6.39 0.66
N LYS A 43 -4.41 6.10 1.89
CA LYS A 43 -5.46 6.90 2.54
C LYS A 43 -5.03 8.36 2.47
N VAL A 44 -5.89 9.21 1.93
CA VAL A 44 -5.66 10.64 1.86
C VAL A 44 -5.48 11.11 3.31
N LYS A 45 -4.28 11.57 3.68
CA LYS A 45 -4.09 12.26 4.94
C LYS A 45 -4.91 13.54 4.84
N ARG A 46 -6.08 13.56 5.48
CA ARG A 46 -6.85 14.80 5.61
C ARG A 46 -5.96 15.74 6.42
N ILE A 47 -5.73 16.94 5.89
CA ILE A 47 -4.88 17.98 6.50
C ILE A 47 -5.50 18.52 7.80
N ALA A 48 -6.72 18.11 8.14
CA ALA A 48 -7.48 18.58 9.30
C ALA A 48 -7.01 18.05 10.66
N ASP A 49 -5.91 17.28 10.74
CA ASP A 49 -5.42 16.71 12.01
C ASP A 49 -4.07 17.30 12.46
N TYR A 50 -3.59 18.36 11.80
CA TYR A 50 -2.53 19.21 12.35
C TYR A 50 -3.17 20.21 13.32
N ASP A 51 -3.53 19.78 14.53
CA ASP A 51 -3.39 20.61 15.77
C ASP A 51 -3.94 20.01 17.08
N TYR A 52 -4.05 18.69 17.25
CA TYR A 52 -4.52 18.13 18.55
C TYR A 52 -3.65 17.03 19.16
N ASP A 53 -2.32 17.16 19.04
CA ASP A 53 -1.37 16.37 19.84
C ASP A 53 -0.50 17.27 20.76
N LYS A 54 -1.13 18.28 21.38
CA LYS A 54 -0.61 18.92 22.59
C LYS A 54 -1.76 19.12 23.57
N ASP A 55 -1.49 18.72 24.80
CA ASP A 55 -2.34 18.80 25.99
C ASP A 55 -3.51 17.83 25.98
N GLU A 56 -3.91 17.18 27.07
CA GLU A 56 -3.37 16.84 28.36
C GLU A 56 -4.39 15.81 28.90
N GLY A 57 -4.02 14.97 29.86
CA GLY A 57 -4.89 13.89 30.31
C GLY A 57 -6.25 14.34 30.85
N SER A 58 -7.32 13.70 30.39
CA SER A 58 -8.51 13.41 31.23
C SER A 58 -9.43 12.42 30.52
N ASP A 59 -9.67 11.30 31.20
CA ASP A 59 -10.90 10.51 31.24
C ASP A 59 -11.84 10.40 30.02
N ILE A 60 -11.96 9.16 29.55
CA ILE A 60 -13.23 8.41 29.47
C ILE A 60 -14.43 9.18 28.87
N ARG A 61 -14.55 9.14 27.53
CA ARG A 61 -15.72 8.67 26.74
C ARG A 61 -15.60 9.18 25.30
N PRO A 62 -15.83 8.34 24.28
CA PRO A 62 -16.22 8.84 22.97
C PRO A 62 -17.75 8.94 22.92
N PRO A 63 -18.37 10.11 22.73
CA PRO A 63 -19.76 10.13 22.28
C PRO A 63 -19.82 10.69 20.86
N ALA A 64 -20.02 9.74 19.95
CA ALA A 64 -20.90 9.81 18.79
C ALA A 64 -21.33 11.21 18.32
N GLY A 65 -21.05 11.49 17.05
CA GLY A 65 -21.74 12.53 16.31
C GLY A 65 -20.78 13.43 15.57
N THR A 66 -21.06 13.67 14.30
CA THR A 66 -20.46 14.72 13.48
C THR A 66 -20.90 16.13 13.91
N LEU A 67 -21.36 16.28 15.16
CA LEU A 67 -21.90 17.51 15.69
C LEU A 67 -20.83 18.18 16.55
N SER A 68 -20.68 19.49 16.36
CA SER A 68 -19.81 20.31 17.19
C SER A 68 -20.40 20.46 18.60
N ASP A 69 -19.55 20.79 19.57
CA ASP A 69 -19.98 20.95 20.97
C ASP A 69 -20.99 22.09 21.12
N GLU A 70 -20.88 23.14 20.29
CA GLU A 70 -21.85 24.24 20.22
C GLU A 70 -23.24 23.77 19.76
N ASP A 71 -23.31 22.85 18.79
CA ASP A 71 -24.58 22.32 18.27
C ASP A 71 -25.33 21.43 19.29
N ARG A 72 -24.62 20.86 20.26
CA ARG A 72 -25.21 19.96 21.26
C ARG A 72 -26.07 20.69 22.27
N ASP A 73 -25.71 21.93 22.61
CA ASP A 73 -26.46 22.75 23.57
C ASP A 73 -27.80 23.24 23.02
N TYR A 74 -27.97 23.26 21.68
CA TYR A 74 -29.24 23.65 21.05
C TYR A 74 -30.31 22.56 21.05
N ILE A 75 -29.93 21.30 21.27
CA ILE A 75 -30.84 20.14 21.21
C ILE A 75 -31.14 19.52 22.58
N SER A 76 -30.68 20.14 23.68
CA SER A 76 -30.97 19.71 25.06
C SER A 76 -32.27 20.31 25.60
#